data_AF-A0A9P1GEC7-F1
#
_entry.id   AF-A0A9P1GEC7-F1
#
_cell.length_a   1.000
_cell.length_b   1.000
_cell.length_c   1.000
_cell.angle_alpha   90.00
_cell.angle_beta   90.00
_cell.angle_gamma   90.00
#
_symmetry.space_group_name_H-M   'P 1'
#
loop_
_entity.id
_entity.type
_entity.pdbx_description
1 polymer ?
#
loop_
_entity_poly.entity_id
_entity_poly.type
_entity_poly.pdbx_seq_one_letter_code
_entity_poly.pdbx_strand_id
1 'polypeptide(L)'
;MSSTAPSKRGLLVAGLTTAVAAPLFVTPSTGAGASAPVRSHAAAAAAQPVASSSTSSGVSAVALTMLGASAMAGARRKNQVKVVRQASETFQQQAMEFPAAYEDIAEVNNKEKKADIICTIGPKSWDPEVLVKLMKAGMNVIRCNMSHGDHEEQSMKLANLEKAYELAPEFKGKMKILMDTRGPEIRTGTFEVYNSKKDLKAGQDFKLVTDYEQKGDETMVAITYAQLPKSVKKGQRILVQDGTVILIVEECGDDYVMCKVVNNCKLGEKKNVNVPGVKVEIPVVGEREIKDIAEWAVPNDADYIALSFVQSADDVKDCRKHFGGKDIKVISKIENVEGLKNFEEILAESDGIMVARGDLGMEIPMEKVWMAQKMMLKKTKAAGKYAVCATEMLASMEDKPFPTRAEACDVANAILDGADAVMLSSESAMGKFPVETVNTMRRIVEEAEHALVSEKVPA
;
A
#
# COMPACT_ATOMS: atom_id res chain seq x y z
N MET A 1 -33.43 -70.76 12.73
CA MET A 1 -32.82 -71.40 11.55
C MET A 1 -32.19 -70.30 10.70
N SER A 2 -30.92 -70.48 10.31
CA SER A 2 -30.08 -69.71 9.35
C SER A 2 -29.98 -68.18 9.54
N SER A 3 -28.84 -67.62 9.99
CA SER A 3 -27.59 -67.33 9.22
C SER A 3 -27.86 -66.32 8.07
N THR A 4 -27.06 -65.30 7.76
CA THR A 4 -25.68 -64.91 8.08
C THR A 4 -25.47 -63.51 7.47
N ALA A 5 -24.65 -62.67 8.12
CA ALA A 5 -24.16 -61.40 7.57
C ALA A 5 -23.09 -61.59 6.48
N PRO A 6 -22.83 -60.58 5.64
CA PRO A 6 -21.50 -60.33 5.06
C PRO A 6 -20.98 -58.95 5.55
N SER A 7 -19.89 -58.88 6.31
CA SER A 7 -18.47 -58.97 5.93
C SER A 7 -17.86 -57.62 5.54
N LYS A 8 -16.97 -57.14 6.42
CA LYS A 8 -15.99 -56.08 6.20
C LYS A 8 -14.85 -56.61 5.31
N ARG A 9 -14.42 -55.82 4.33
CA ARG A 9 -13.07 -55.79 3.72
C ARG A 9 -12.80 -54.30 3.46
N GLY A 10 -11.75 -53.66 3.97
CA GLY A 10 -10.36 -54.11 4.02
C GLY A 10 -9.66 -53.60 2.76
N LEU A 11 -9.33 -52.31 2.72
CA LEU A 11 -8.52 -51.73 1.65
C LEU A 11 -7.12 -51.41 2.17
N LEU A 12 -6.14 -52.04 1.52
CA LEU A 12 -4.72 -51.98 1.78
C LEU A 12 -4.20 -50.54 1.77
N VAL A 13 -3.44 -50.21 2.83
CA VAL A 13 -2.45 -49.14 2.83
C VAL A 13 -1.18 -49.72 2.19
N ALA A 14 -0.88 -49.32 0.96
CA ALA A 14 0.40 -49.59 0.33
C ALA A 14 1.28 -48.35 0.49
N GLY A 15 2.32 -48.47 1.31
CA GLY A 15 3.35 -47.44 1.48
C GLY A 15 4.23 -47.37 0.23
N LEU A 16 4.36 -46.17 -0.33
CA LEU A 16 5.46 -45.80 -1.20
C LEU A 16 6.38 -44.86 -0.42
N THR A 17 7.43 -45.43 0.16
CA THR A 17 8.60 -44.72 0.65
C THR A 17 9.37 -44.14 -0.53
N THR A 18 9.29 -42.83 -0.74
CA THR A 18 10.22 -42.09 -1.60
C THR A 18 11.21 -41.37 -0.69
N ALA A 19 12.43 -41.88 -0.66
CA ALA A 19 13.56 -41.31 0.05
C ALA A 19 13.99 -40.02 -0.65
N VAL A 20 13.84 -38.88 0.04
CA VAL A 20 14.46 -37.61 -0.34
C VAL A 20 15.83 -37.57 0.32
N ALA A 21 16.87 -37.76 -0.48
CA ALA A 21 18.27 -37.65 -0.05
C ALA A 21 18.60 -36.18 0.23
N ALA A 22 19.02 -35.91 1.46
CA ALA A 22 19.65 -34.64 1.86
C ALA A 22 21.06 -34.52 1.24
N PRO A 23 21.49 -33.36 0.75
CA PRO A 23 22.89 -33.14 0.46
C PRO A 23 23.64 -32.84 1.76
N LEU A 24 24.54 -33.76 2.09
CA LEU A 24 25.57 -33.63 3.10
C LEU A 24 26.53 -32.47 2.77
N PHE A 25 26.82 -31.69 3.81
CA PHE A 25 28.03 -30.87 3.92
C PHE A 25 29.28 -31.71 3.64
N VAL A 26 30.07 -31.30 2.65
CA VAL A 26 31.46 -31.76 2.47
C VAL A 26 32.33 -30.54 2.16
N THR A 27 33.21 -30.21 3.11
CA THR A 27 34.38 -29.38 2.91
C THR A 27 35.46 -30.14 2.12
N PRO A 28 36.21 -29.49 1.22
CA PRO A 28 37.57 -29.92 0.93
C PRO A 28 38.61 -28.86 1.32
N SER A 29 39.66 -29.36 1.94
CA SER A 29 40.94 -28.70 2.24
C SER A 29 41.79 -28.48 0.99
N THR A 30 42.52 -27.36 1.01
CA THR A 30 43.90 -27.14 0.53
C THR A 30 44.31 -27.60 -0.87
N GLY A 31 44.66 -26.63 -1.73
CA GLY A 31 45.51 -26.82 -2.91
C GLY A 31 45.97 -25.45 -3.44
N ALA A 32 47.26 -25.18 -3.31
CA ALA A 32 47.93 -23.90 -3.57
C ALA A 32 48.03 -23.53 -5.07
N GLY A 33 48.05 -22.23 -5.37
CA GLY A 33 48.35 -21.69 -6.69
C GLY A 33 48.49 -20.16 -6.67
N ALA A 34 49.73 -19.71 -6.84
CA ALA A 34 50.26 -18.35 -6.66
C ALA A 34 49.52 -17.18 -7.37
N SER A 35 49.51 -16.00 -6.72
CA SER A 35 49.76 -14.71 -7.39
C SER A 35 50.24 -13.65 -6.39
N ALA A 36 51.24 -12.87 -6.82
CA ALA A 36 52.05 -11.94 -6.02
C ALA A 36 51.36 -10.58 -5.78
N PRO A 37 51.76 -9.81 -4.74
CA PRO A 37 51.18 -8.51 -4.42
C PRO A 37 52.01 -7.34 -4.98
N VAL A 38 51.33 -6.28 -5.44
CA VAL A 38 51.94 -4.97 -5.73
C VAL A 38 51.33 -3.91 -4.81
N ARG A 39 52.24 -3.14 -4.20
CA ARG A 39 52.06 -2.04 -3.24
C ARG A 39 51.62 -0.72 -3.89
N SER A 40 51.00 0.16 -3.10
CA SER A 40 51.40 1.58 -2.93
C SER A 40 50.59 2.18 -1.76
N HIS A 41 51.21 2.51 -0.63
CA HIS A 41 51.97 3.72 -0.25
C HIS A 41 51.14 4.67 0.63
N ALA A 42 51.26 4.46 1.94
CA ALA A 42 51.15 5.51 2.95
C ALA A 42 52.56 5.74 3.51
N ALA A 43 53.05 6.98 3.51
CA ALA A 43 54.33 7.35 4.10
C ALA A 43 54.11 8.43 5.16
N ALA A 44 54.55 8.14 6.37
CA ALA A 44 54.67 9.07 7.48
C ALA A 44 56.15 9.19 7.90
N ALA A 45 56.55 10.45 8.11
CA ALA A 45 57.51 11.00 9.08
C ALA A 45 58.95 10.43 9.23
N ALA A 46 59.93 11.34 9.13
CA ALA A 46 61.13 11.53 9.98
C ALA A 46 62.06 12.56 9.29
N ALA A 47 62.90 13.41 9.89
CA ALA A 47 63.17 13.90 11.25
C ALA A 47 64.18 15.08 11.10
N GLN A 48 64.03 16.14 11.92
CA GLN A 48 64.98 17.04 12.63
C GLN A 48 66.42 17.38 12.09
N PRO A 49 67.23 18.22 12.78
CA PRO A 49 67.08 19.65 13.14
C PRO A 49 68.35 20.48 12.81
N VAL A 50 68.31 21.82 12.83
CA VAL A 50 69.54 22.64 13.04
C VAL A 50 69.22 23.87 13.89
N ALA A 51 70.03 24.07 14.92
CA ALA A 51 70.00 25.17 15.87
C ALA A 51 71.03 26.27 15.51
N SER A 52 70.74 27.52 15.89
CA SER A 52 71.71 28.59 16.28
C SER A 52 70.88 29.85 16.60
N SER A 53 70.70 30.21 17.87
CA SER A 53 71.56 31.02 18.77
C SER A 53 71.49 32.55 18.57
N SER A 54 71.01 33.23 19.63
CA SER A 54 71.41 34.55 20.15
C SER A 54 71.03 35.80 19.32
N THR A 55 70.67 36.98 19.82
CA THR A 55 70.74 37.63 21.15
C THR A 55 69.75 38.81 21.23
N SER A 56 69.20 39.03 22.43
CA SER A 56 68.79 40.29 23.11
C SER A 56 68.29 41.52 22.32
N SER A 57 67.12 42.03 22.70
CA SER A 57 66.92 43.22 23.55
C SER A 57 65.58 43.93 23.27
N GLY A 58 64.96 44.52 24.31
CA GLY A 58 64.16 45.73 24.14
C GLY A 58 62.63 45.61 24.04
N VAL A 59 61.97 45.46 25.19
CA VAL A 59 60.79 46.23 25.66
C VAL A 59 59.77 46.77 24.61
N SER A 60 58.51 46.29 24.67
CA SER A 60 57.31 47.07 25.07
C SER A 60 56.02 46.67 24.34
N ALA A 61 54.94 46.48 25.12
CA ALA A 61 53.51 46.53 24.75
C ALA A 61 53.00 45.46 23.75
N VAL A 62 51.87 44.75 23.91
CA VAL A 62 50.55 45.09 24.46
C VAL A 62 49.89 43.78 24.89
N ALA A 63 49.43 43.71 26.14
CA ALA A 63 48.43 42.75 26.59
C ALA A 63 47.04 43.29 26.24
N LEU A 64 46.40 42.78 25.18
CA LEU A 64 44.95 42.81 24.90
C LEU A 64 44.76 42.19 23.49
N THR A 65 44.31 40.96 23.30
CA THR A 65 42.88 40.63 23.21
C THR A 65 42.73 39.11 22.96
N MET A 66 42.78 38.29 24.00
CA MET A 66 42.42 36.85 23.96
C MET A 66 41.00 36.59 24.51
N LEU A 67 40.12 37.62 24.49
CA LEU A 67 38.73 37.53 24.95
C LEU A 67 37.70 37.50 23.79
N GLY A 68 38.12 37.68 22.54
CA GLY A 68 37.21 37.74 21.38
C GLY A 68 36.87 36.40 20.73
N ALA A 69 37.77 35.41 20.77
CA ALA A 69 37.60 34.15 20.03
C ALA A 69 36.65 33.15 20.73
N SER A 70 36.69 33.05 22.07
CA SER A 70 35.76 32.19 22.82
C SER A 70 34.32 32.73 22.84
N ALA A 71 34.14 34.05 22.85
CA ALA A 71 32.82 34.68 22.80
C ALA A 71 32.13 34.47 21.45
N MET A 72 32.87 34.57 20.34
CA MET A 72 32.37 34.31 18.98
C MET A 72 32.03 32.83 18.76
N ALA A 73 32.85 31.89 19.25
CA ALA A 73 32.56 30.46 19.19
C ALA A 73 31.34 30.08 20.04
N GLY A 74 31.19 30.67 21.23
CA GLY A 74 30.03 30.51 22.11
C GLY A 74 28.75 31.11 21.53
N ALA A 75 28.82 32.27 20.86
CA ALA A 75 27.70 32.90 20.18
C ALA A 75 27.25 32.12 18.93
N ARG A 76 28.21 31.56 18.17
CA ARG A 76 27.93 30.72 16.99
C ARG A 76 27.31 29.37 17.39
N ARG A 77 27.76 28.76 18.50
CA ARG A 77 27.12 27.57 19.11
C ARG A 77 25.73 27.89 19.66
N LYS A 78 25.55 29.01 20.37
CA LYS A 78 24.24 29.43 20.89
C LYS A 78 23.24 29.72 19.76
N ASN A 79 23.67 30.31 18.65
CA ASN A 79 22.85 30.49 17.46
C ASN A 79 22.56 29.17 16.73
N GLN A 80 23.52 28.24 16.64
CA GLN A 80 23.25 26.89 16.11
C GLN A 80 22.22 26.13 16.96
N VAL A 81 22.33 26.19 18.28
CA VAL A 81 21.37 25.56 19.21
C VAL A 81 19.99 26.24 19.12
N LYS A 82 19.93 27.57 18.93
CA LYS A 82 18.67 28.29 18.68
C LYS A 82 18.03 27.90 17.34
N VAL A 83 18.81 27.75 16.28
CA VAL A 83 18.34 27.36 14.94
C VAL A 83 17.85 25.90 14.92
N VAL A 84 18.53 24.99 15.63
CA VAL A 84 18.08 23.60 15.80
C VAL A 84 16.77 23.51 16.61
N ARG A 85 16.58 24.41 17.58
CA ARG A 85 15.39 24.44 18.44
C ARG A 85 14.16 25.09 17.78
N GLN A 86 14.35 25.89 16.75
CA GLN A 86 13.26 26.54 16.00
C GLN A 86 12.77 25.69 14.81
N ALA A 87 13.52 24.65 14.43
CA ALA A 87 13.13 23.68 13.41
C ALA A 87 12.28 22.50 13.97
N SER A 88 12.05 22.45 15.29
CA SER A 88 11.51 21.28 16.01
C SER A 88 10.08 21.47 16.56
N GLU A 89 9.28 22.40 16.02
CA GLU A 89 7.97 22.70 16.59
C GLU A 89 6.85 21.73 16.15
N THR A 90 7.02 21.00 15.05
CA THR A 90 6.03 20.03 14.55
C THR A 90 6.40 18.56 14.74
N PHE A 91 7.67 18.26 15.04
CA PHE A 91 8.16 16.91 15.31
C PHE A 91 9.05 16.96 16.54
N GLN A 92 8.55 16.41 17.64
CA GLN A 92 9.34 16.25 18.86
C GLN A 92 9.72 14.78 18.99
N GLN A 93 11.00 14.47 18.78
CA GLN A 93 11.54 13.17 19.18
C GLN A 93 11.60 13.17 20.71
N GLN A 94 10.62 12.53 21.35
CA GLN A 94 10.68 12.26 22.78
C GLN A 94 11.80 11.23 23.07
N ALA A 95 12.28 11.18 24.31
CA ALA A 95 13.31 10.22 24.68
C ALA A 95 12.80 8.79 24.51
N MET A 96 13.48 7.97 23.70
CA MET A 96 13.17 6.55 23.58
C MET A 96 13.70 5.82 24.81
N GLU A 97 12.86 5.05 25.48
CA GLU A 97 13.29 4.09 26.49
C GLU A 97 13.70 2.78 25.81
N PHE A 98 14.78 2.18 26.30
CA PHE A 98 15.32 0.93 25.76
C PHE A 98 15.37 -0.13 26.87
N PRO A 99 14.22 -0.68 27.29
CA PRO A 99 14.21 -1.85 28.16
C PRO A 99 14.97 -3.02 27.52
N ALA A 100 15.35 -3.99 28.35
CA ALA A 100 16.27 -5.06 27.94
C ALA A 100 15.65 -6.06 26.95
N ALA A 101 14.34 -6.31 27.03
CA ALA A 101 13.63 -7.16 26.08
C ALA A 101 13.08 -6.33 24.91
N TYR A 102 13.17 -6.86 23.69
CA TYR A 102 12.68 -6.18 22.48
C TYR A 102 11.17 -5.94 22.54
N GLU A 103 10.44 -6.91 23.11
CA GLU A 103 8.99 -6.85 23.29
C GLU A 103 8.60 -5.68 24.19
N ASP A 104 9.40 -5.39 25.22
CA ASP A 104 9.16 -4.28 26.12
C ASP A 104 9.43 -2.94 25.44
N ILE A 105 10.40 -2.86 24.50
CA ILE A 105 10.69 -1.64 23.73
C ILE A 105 9.46 -1.27 22.87
N ALA A 106 8.76 -2.27 22.34
CA ALA A 106 7.60 -2.06 21.47
C ALA A 106 6.34 -1.57 22.20
N GLU A 107 6.33 -1.60 23.55
CA GLU A 107 5.18 -1.23 24.38
C GLU A 107 5.45 0.00 25.27
N VAL A 108 6.56 0.71 25.03
CA VAL A 108 6.94 1.91 25.82
C VAL A 108 5.92 3.04 25.65
N ASN A 109 5.34 3.21 24.45
CA ASN A 109 4.37 4.25 24.17
C ASN A 109 2.94 3.74 24.33
N ASN A 110 2.38 3.94 25.52
CA ASN A 110 0.98 3.61 25.87
C ASN A 110 -0.06 4.59 25.29
N LYS A 111 0.23 5.24 24.16
CA LYS A 111 -0.72 6.14 23.53
C LYS A 111 -1.76 5.32 22.78
N GLU A 112 -3.01 5.41 23.19
CA GLU A 112 -4.11 4.84 22.42
C GLU A 112 -4.20 5.56 21.06
N LYS A 113 -4.12 4.79 19.97
CA LYS A 113 -4.23 5.34 18.62
C LYS A 113 -5.56 6.07 18.41
N LYS A 114 -5.51 7.15 17.65
CA LYS A 114 -6.68 7.90 17.20
C LYS A 114 -7.07 7.54 15.78
N ALA A 115 -6.10 7.25 14.92
CA ALA A 115 -6.36 6.86 13.55
C ALA A 115 -7.02 5.47 13.46
N ASP A 116 -7.96 5.36 12.53
CA ASP A 116 -8.68 4.12 12.28
C ASP A 116 -7.79 3.16 11.46
N ILE A 117 -7.86 1.87 11.77
CA ILE A 117 -7.27 0.80 10.96
C ILE A 117 -8.40 0.10 10.20
N ILE A 118 -8.37 0.23 8.88
CA ILE A 118 -9.31 -0.41 7.98
C ILE A 118 -8.72 -1.76 7.55
N CYS A 119 -9.43 -2.86 7.83
CA CYS A 119 -8.99 -4.20 7.45
C CYS A 119 -9.94 -4.79 6.41
N THR A 120 -9.37 -5.21 5.28
CA THR A 120 -10.11 -6.02 4.32
C THR A 120 -10.31 -7.42 4.88
N ILE A 121 -11.56 -7.89 4.91
CA ILE A 121 -11.90 -9.21 5.44
C ILE A 121 -12.02 -10.22 4.30
N GLY A 122 -11.33 -11.35 4.47
CA GLY A 122 -11.26 -12.42 3.49
C GLY A 122 -10.95 -13.78 4.14
N PRO A 123 -10.52 -14.78 3.35
CA PRO A 123 -10.39 -16.16 3.79
C PRO A 123 -9.49 -16.40 5.02
N LYS A 124 -8.57 -15.49 5.33
CA LYS A 124 -7.67 -15.59 6.48
C LYS A 124 -8.15 -14.81 7.70
N SER A 125 -9.23 -14.06 7.59
CA SER A 125 -9.71 -13.14 8.63
C SER A 125 -11.20 -13.20 8.91
N TRP A 126 -12.00 -13.92 8.13
CA TRP A 126 -13.45 -13.96 8.33
C TRP A 126 -13.94 -14.86 9.46
N ASP A 127 -13.07 -15.65 10.09
CA ASP A 127 -13.46 -16.56 11.15
C ASP A 127 -13.76 -15.75 12.43
N PRO A 128 -14.87 -16.01 13.16
CA PRO A 128 -15.24 -15.21 14.33
C PRO A 128 -14.13 -15.06 15.37
N GLU A 129 -13.37 -16.12 15.64
CA GLU A 129 -12.24 -16.08 16.58
C GLU A 129 -11.09 -15.19 16.09
N VAL A 130 -10.86 -15.15 14.76
CA VAL A 130 -9.84 -14.28 14.16
C VAL A 130 -10.33 -12.83 14.15
N LEU A 131 -11.60 -12.57 13.86
CA LEU A 131 -12.20 -11.24 13.99
C LEU A 131 -12.03 -10.68 15.40
N VAL A 132 -12.26 -11.48 16.45
CA VAL A 132 -11.98 -11.07 17.85
C VAL A 132 -10.51 -10.68 18.03
N LYS A 133 -9.57 -11.47 17.48
CA LYS A 133 -8.14 -11.15 17.54
C LYS A 133 -7.80 -9.86 16.80
N LEU A 134 -8.40 -9.61 15.63
CA LEU A 134 -8.19 -8.39 14.85
C LEU A 134 -8.74 -7.16 15.57
N MET A 135 -9.92 -7.25 16.19
CA MET A 135 -10.50 -6.18 17.01
C MET A 135 -9.58 -5.85 18.20
N LYS A 136 -9.06 -6.87 18.90
CA LYS A 136 -8.09 -6.70 19.98
C LYS A 136 -6.75 -6.13 19.51
N ALA A 137 -6.33 -6.47 18.29
CA ALA A 137 -5.10 -5.96 17.68
C ALA A 137 -5.22 -4.49 17.22
N GLY A 138 -6.44 -3.94 17.15
CA GLY A 138 -6.69 -2.53 16.86
C GLY A 138 -7.49 -2.22 15.59
N MET A 139 -8.12 -3.22 14.95
CA MET A 139 -9.02 -2.99 13.81
C MET A 139 -10.20 -2.08 14.22
N ASN A 140 -10.58 -1.13 13.35
CA ASN A 140 -11.72 -0.24 13.55
C ASN A 140 -12.82 -0.42 12.51
N VAL A 141 -12.43 -0.73 11.27
CA VAL A 141 -13.34 -0.77 10.12
C VAL A 141 -13.14 -2.07 9.36
N ILE A 142 -14.24 -2.77 9.09
CA ILE A 142 -14.26 -3.93 8.19
C ILE A 142 -14.54 -3.45 6.78
N ARG A 143 -13.61 -3.73 5.87
CA ARG A 143 -13.76 -3.50 4.43
C ARG A 143 -14.25 -4.77 3.74
N CYS A 144 -15.43 -4.67 3.14
CA CYS A 144 -16.03 -5.66 2.25
C CYS A 144 -15.77 -5.25 0.79
N ASN A 145 -14.83 -5.91 0.12
CA ASN A 145 -14.44 -5.61 -1.25
C ASN A 145 -15.35 -6.31 -2.27
N MET A 146 -16.18 -5.55 -2.99
CA MET A 146 -17.15 -6.07 -3.97
C MET A 146 -16.53 -6.51 -5.30
N SER A 147 -15.22 -6.32 -5.50
CA SER A 147 -14.50 -6.92 -6.63
C SER A 147 -14.33 -8.44 -6.47
N HIS A 148 -14.53 -8.97 -5.28
CA HIS A 148 -14.43 -10.40 -4.95
C HIS A 148 -15.66 -10.88 -4.19
N GLY A 149 -16.03 -12.15 -4.38
CA GLY A 149 -17.24 -12.71 -3.79
C GLY A 149 -18.53 -12.10 -4.34
N ASP A 150 -19.66 -12.68 -3.96
CA ASP A 150 -20.99 -12.15 -4.20
C ASP A 150 -21.59 -11.58 -2.90
N HIS A 151 -22.83 -11.10 -2.96
CA HIS A 151 -23.53 -10.56 -1.78
C HIS A 151 -23.66 -11.58 -0.65
N GLU A 152 -23.75 -12.88 -0.96
CA GLU A 152 -23.85 -13.93 0.05
C GLU A 152 -22.54 -14.05 0.82
N GLU A 153 -21.39 -14.11 0.12
CA GLU A 153 -20.08 -14.14 0.75
C GLU A 153 -19.82 -12.88 1.60
N GLN A 154 -20.20 -11.70 1.09
CA GLN A 154 -20.00 -10.45 1.84
C GLN A 154 -20.91 -10.39 3.07
N SER A 155 -22.15 -10.88 2.97
CA SER A 155 -23.07 -10.97 4.13
C SER A 155 -22.61 -11.98 5.16
N MET A 156 -21.96 -13.08 4.73
CA MET A 156 -21.36 -14.06 5.64
C MET A 156 -20.29 -13.44 6.54
N LYS A 157 -19.50 -12.48 6.02
CA LYS A 157 -18.51 -11.74 6.84
C LYS A 157 -19.18 -10.97 7.99
N LEU A 158 -20.32 -10.33 7.72
CA LEU A 158 -21.10 -9.61 8.74
C LEU A 158 -21.78 -10.57 9.73
N ALA A 159 -22.28 -11.71 9.25
CA ALA A 159 -22.81 -12.75 10.13
C ALA A 159 -21.72 -13.31 11.07
N ASN A 160 -20.49 -13.46 10.58
CA ASN A 160 -19.36 -13.87 11.42
C ASN A 160 -18.91 -12.77 12.38
N LEU A 161 -19.06 -11.49 12.02
CA LEU A 161 -18.86 -10.36 12.94
C LEU A 161 -19.85 -10.40 14.10
N GLU A 162 -21.14 -10.69 13.86
CA GLU A 162 -22.12 -10.84 14.94
C GLU A 162 -21.74 -12.00 15.88
N LYS A 163 -21.29 -13.15 15.34
CA LYS A 163 -20.76 -14.25 16.17
C LYS A 163 -19.50 -13.83 16.95
N ALA A 164 -18.64 -13.02 16.35
CA ALA A 164 -17.46 -12.49 17.05
C ALA A 164 -17.87 -11.59 18.22
N TYR A 165 -18.96 -10.85 18.11
CA TYR A 165 -19.52 -10.07 19.23
C TYR A 165 -20.11 -10.93 20.34
N GLU A 166 -20.61 -12.14 20.05
CA GLU A 166 -20.99 -13.08 21.10
C GLU A 166 -19.78 -13.55 21.91
N LEU A 167 -18.63 -13.71 21.25
CA LEU A 167 -17.36 -14.10 21.87
C LEU A 167 -16.66 -12.95 22.62
N ALA A 168 -16.84 -11.71 22.15
CA ALA A 168 -16.25 -10.50 22.72
C ALA A 168 -17.24 -9.31 22.71
N PRO A 169 -18.24 -9.31 23.61
CA PRO A 169 -19.32 -8.31 23.63
C PRO A 169 -18.86 -6.87 23.78
N GLU A 170 -17.68 -6.63 24.35
CA GLU A 170 -17.10 -5.30 24.55
C GLU A 170 -16.78 -4.56 23.25
N PHE A 171 -16.75 -5.25 22.10
CA PHE A 171 -16.53 -4.67 20.77
C PHE A 171 -17.82 -4.38 20.00
N LYS A 172 -18.98 -4.83 20.48
CA LYS A 172 -20.26 -4.66 19.76
C LYS A 172 -20.58 -3.18 19.56
N GLY A 173 -20.88 -2.81 18.32
CA GLY A 173 -21.17 -1.41 17.93
C GLY A 173 -19.95 -0.50 17.83
N LYS A 174 -18.73 -1.02 17.97
CA LYS A 174 -17.48 -0.25 17.78
C LYS A 174 -16.87 -0.39 16.40
N MET A 175 -17.23 -1.44 15.65
CA MET A 175 -16.72 -1.62 14.29
C MET A 175 -17.62 -0.93 13.29
N LYS A 176 -16.99 -0.26 12.32
CA LYS A 176 -17.67 0.33 11.18
C LYS A 176 -17.59 -0.61 9.97
N ILE A 177 -18.59 -0.55 9.10
CA ILE A 177 -18.68 -1.35 7.88
C ILE A 177 -18.42 -0.46 6.67
N LEU A 178 -17.45 -0.83 5.84
CA LEU A 178 -17.12 -0.15 4.60
C LEU A 178 -17.34 -1.10 3.42
N MET A 179 -18.27 -0.74 2.53
CA MET A 179 -18.40 -1.38 1.22
C MET A 179 -17.44 -0.72 0.23
N ASP A 180 -16.52 -1.49 -0.35
CA ASP A 180 -15.66 -0.99 -1.44
C ASP A 180 -16.23 -1.46 -2.78
N THR A 181 -16.62 -0.51 -3.62
CA THR A 181 -17.21 -0.77 -4.94
C THR A 181 -16.18 -1.33 -5.91
N ARG A 182 -16.64 -2.10 -6.89
CA ARG A 182 -15.74 -2.61 -7.94
C ARG A 182 -15.29 -1.51 -8.88
N GLY A 183 -16.23 -0.70 -9.35
CA GLY A 183 -15.98 0.42 -10.24
C GLY A 183 -15.76 0.02 -11.70
N PRO A 184 -15.58 1.03 -12.58
CA PRO A 184 -15.44 0.84 -14.01
C PRO A 184 -14.06 0.26 -14.38
N GLU A 185 -14.01 -1.07 -14.53
CA GLU A 185 -12.78 -1.77 -14.93
C GLU A 185 -12.76 -2.09 -16.43
N ILE A 186 -11.63 -1.80 -17.08
CA ILE A 186 -11.33 -2.31 -18.42
C ILE A 186 -10.62 -3.66 -18.27
N ARG A 187 -11.05 -4.67 -19.02
CA ARG A 187 -10.46 -6.02 -18.97
C ARG A 187 -10.16 -6.59 -20.35
N THR A 188 -9.14 -7.44 -20.41
CA THR A 188 -8.87 -8.27 -21.59
C THR A 188 -9.87 -9.42 -21.73
N GLY A 189 -10.02 -9.95 -22.94
CA GLY A 189 -10.87 -11.09 -23.24
C GLY A 189 -10.28 -12.42 -22.80
N THR A 190 -10.80 -13.48 -23.43
CA THR A 190 -10.38 -14.87 -23.23
C THR A 190 -9.60 -15.39 -24.42
N PHE A 191 -8.91 -16.51 -24.25
CA PHE A 191 -8.23 -17.24 -25.31
C PHE A 191 -9.02 -18.48 -25.72
N GLU A 192 -8.60 -19.17 -26.77
CA GLU A 192 -9.20 -20.43 -27.21
C GLU A 192 -9.15 -21.51 -26.12
N VAL A 193 -8.01 -21.60 -25.43
CA VAL A 193 -7.82 -22.55 -24.33
C VAL A 193 -8.03 -21.82 -23.01
N TYR A 194 -9.02 -22.26 -22.23
CA TYR A 194 -9.34 -21.71 -20.92
C TYR A 194 -8.12 -21.71 -19.99
N ASN A 195 -7.90 -20.58 -19.31
CA ASN A 195 -6.79 -20.37 -18.38
C ASN A 195 -5.38 -20.54 -19.01
N SER A 196 -5.30 -20.47 -20.35
CA SER A 196 -4.01 -20.39 -21.03
C SER A 196 -3.35 -19.03 -20.82
N LYS A 197 -2.02 -19.00 -21.00
CA LYS A 197 -1.23 -17.77 -20.97
C LYS A 197 -0.49 -17.63 -22.29
N LYS A 198 -0.39 -16.41 -22.78
CA LYS A 198 0.23 -16.08 -24.05
C LYS A 198 1.57 -15.39 -23.82
N ASP A 199 2.63 -15.97 -24.39
CA ASP A 199 3.97 -15.43 -24.30
C ASP A 199 4.12 -14.29 -25.31
N LEU A 200 4.30 -13.08 -24.79
CA LEU A 200 4.51 -11.88 -25.59
C LEU A 200 5.98 -11.50 -25.58
N LYS A 201 6.52 -11.17 -26.76
CA LYS A 201 7.92 -10.78 -26.93
C LYS A 201 8.07 -9.28 -27.11
N ALA A 202 9.09 -8.69 -26.50
CA ALA A 202 9.44 -7.30 -26.70
C ALA A 202 9.67 -6.99 -28.20
N GLY A 203 9.09 -5.89 -28.67
CA GLY A 203 9.15 -5.45 -30.05
C GLY A 203 8.18 -6.16 -31.00
N GLN A 204 7.36 -7.12 -30.54
CA GLN A 204 6.31 -7.70 -31.39
C GLN A 204 5.10 -6.76 -31.49
N ASP A 205 4.39 -6.87 -32.60
CA ASP A 205 3.12 -6.18 -32.81
C ASP A 205 2.02 -6.95 -32.10
N PHE A 206 1.11 -6.23 -31.45
CA PHE A 206 0.03 -6.80 -30.67
C PHE A 206 -1.22 -5.94 -30.81
N LYS A 207 -2.35 -6.56 -31.20
CA LYS A 207 -3.60 -5.87 -31.48
C LYS A 207 -4.58 -5.98 -30.33
N LEU A 208 -5.14 -4.85 -29.89
CA LEU A 208 -6.30 -4.80 -29.01
C LEU A 208 -7.55 -4.62 -29.87
N VAL A 209 -8.54 -5.51 -29.77
CA VAL A 209 -9.79 -5.43 -30.54
C VAL A 209 -10.99 -5.16 -29.63
N THR A 210 -12.01 -4.45 -30.12
CA THR A 210 -13.18 -4.08 -29.30
C THR A 210 -14.30 -5.11 -29.31
N ASP A 211 -14.25 -6.09 -30.22
CA ASP A 211 -15.18 -7.21 -30.24
C ASP A 211 -14.80 -8.24 -29.15
N TYR A 212 -15.50 -8.17 -28.02
CA TYR A 212 -15.21 -8.95 -26.82
C TYR A 212 -15.50 -10.46 -26.97
N GLU A 213 -16.18 -10.89 -28.03
CA GLU A 213 -16.39 -12.30 -28.32
C GLU A 213 -15.17 -12.97 -28.92
N GLN A 214 -14.30 -12.20 -29.59
CA GLN A 214 -13.09 -12.71 -30.24
C GLN A 214 -12.12 -13.30 -29.23
N LYS A 215 -11.69 -14.54 -29.51
CA LYS A 215 -10.68 -15.24 -28.72
C LYS A 215 -9.29 -14.76 -29.11
N GLY A 216 -8.54 -14.31 -28.12
CA GLY A 216 -7.18 -13.82 -28.32
C GLY A 216 -6.14 -14.91 -28.51
N ASP A 217 -4.95 -14.48 -28.88
CA ASP A 217 -3.74 -15.29 -29.04
C ASP A 217 -2.47 -14.46 -28.74
N GLU A 218 -1.31 -14.91 -29.20
CA GLU A 218 -0.02 -14.24 -29.04
C GLU A 218 0.10 -12.91 -29.83
N THR A 219 -0.84 -12.63 -30.72
CA THR A 219 -0.86 -11.47 -31.63
C THR A 219 -2.01 -10.51 -31.36
N MET A 220 -3.09 -10.94 -30.71
CA MET A 220 -4.23 -10.08 -30.39
C MET A 220 -4.99 -10.50 -29.15
N VAL A 221 -5.71 -9.55 -28.54
CA VAL A 221 -6.70 -9.85 -27.50
C VAL A 221 -7.84 -8.84 -27.53
N ALA A 222 -9.06 -9.31 -27.25
CA ALA A 222 -10.20 -8.42 -27.11
C ALA A 222 -10.16 -7.62 -25.80
N ILE A 223 -10.86 -6.50 -25.73
CA ILE A 223 -11.01 -5.67 -24.54
C ILE A 223 -12.46 -5.25 -24.31
N THR A 224 -12.84 -5.02 -23.06
CA THR A 224 -14.22 -4.61 -22.71
C THR A 224 -14.57 -3.17 -23.09
N TYR A 225 -13.58 -2.31 -23.35
CA TYR A 225 -13.79 -0.89 -23.59
C TYR A 225 -13.82 -0.55 -25.08
N ALA A 226 -15.01 -0.56 -25.67
CA ALA A 226 -15.22 -0.32 -27.10
C ALA A 226 -14.78 1.07 -27.58
N GLN A 227 -14.70 2.07 -26.68
CA GLN A 227 -14.23 3.41 -27.05
C GLN A 227 -12.69 3.55 -27.01
N LEU A 228 -11.93 2.49 -26.71
CA LEU A 228 -10.47 2.57 -26.62
C LEU A 228 -9.84 3.21 -27.87
N PRO A 229 -10.17 2.83 -29.12
CA PRO A 229 -9.51 3.39 -30.31
C PRO A 229 -9.66 4.91 -30.45
N LYS A 230 -10.73 5.49 -29.90
CA LYS A 230 -10.97 6.95 -29.89
C LYS A 230 -10.37 7.64 -28.67
N SER A 231 -10.09 6.88 -27.62
CA SER A 231 -9.65 7.40 -26.32
C SER A 231 -8.13 7.52 -26.21
N VAL A 232 -7.38 6.73 -27.00
CA VAL A 232 -5.90 6.73 -26.98
C VAL A 232 -5.28 7.43 -28.19
N LYS A 233 -4.00 7.78 -28.06
CA LYS A 233 -3.21 8.38 -29.14
C LYS A 233 -1.92 7.61 -29.37
N LYS A 234 -1.38 7.70 -30.58
CA LYS A 234 -0.05 7.15 -30.92
C LYS A 234 1.01 7.60 -29.91
N GLY A 235 1.84 6.66 -29.48
CA GLY A 235 2.90 6.84 -28.49
C GLY A 235 2.45 6.68 -27.03
N GLN A 236 1.14 6.56 -26.77
CA GLN A 236 0.61 6.39 -25.42
C GLN A 236 0.86 4.97 -24.90
N ARG A 237 1.04 4.86 -23.57
CA ARG A 237 1.16 3.57 -22.88
C ARG A 237 -0.23 3.00 -22.57
N ILE A 238 -0.37 1.68 -22.73
CA ILE A 238 -1.46 0.90 -22.17
C ILE A 238 -0.81 -0.16 -21.29
N LEU A 239 -1.28 -0.27 -20.05
CA LEU A 239 -0.77 -1.20 -19.06
C LEU A 239 -1.79 -2.32 -18.88
N VAL A 240 -1.36 -3.56 -18.95
CA VAL A 240 -2.24 -4.73 -18.81
C VAL A 240 -1.68 -5.66 -17.75
N GLN A 241 -2.56 -6.27 -16.95
CA GLN A 241 -2.21 -7.18 -15.87
C GLN A 241 -1.27 -6.50 -14.86
N ASP A 242 -1.76 -5.43 -14.22
CA ASP A 242 -1.01 -4.67 -13.20
C ASP A 242 0.36 -4.19 -13.71
N GLY A 243 0.45 -3.87 -15.01
CA GLY A 243 1.68 -3.39 -15.64
C GLY A 243 2.69 -4.48 -15.99
N THR A 244 2.34 -5.76 -15.80
CA THR A 244 3.15 -6.89 -16.27
C THR A 244 3.38 -6.82 -17.78
N VAL A 245 2.35 -6.39 -18.52
CA VAL A 245 2.43 -6.18 -19.97
C VAL A 245 2.33 -4.68 -20.24
N ILE A 246 3.36 -4.14 -20.90
CA ILE A 246 3.41 -2.73 -21.30
C ILE A 246 3.30 -2.66 -22.81
N LEU A 247 2.29 -1.94 -23.29
CA LEU A 247 2.01 -1.72 -24.70
C LEU A 247 2.21 -0.24 -25.04
N ILE A 248 2.76 0.05 -26.22
CA ILE A 248 2.82 1.40 -26.79
C ILE A 248 1.94 1.45 -28.03
N VAL A 249 0.98 2.37 -28.06
CA VAL A 249 0.08 2.56 -29.20
C VAL A 249 0.88 3.00 -30.43
N GLU A 250 0.77 2.27 -31.52
CA GLU A 250 1.38 2.61 -32.81
C GLU A 250 0.38 3.22 -33.79
N GLU A 251 -0.85 2.70 -33.79
CA GLU A 251 -1.94 3.08 -34.68
C GLU A 251 -3.30 2.80 -34.01
N CYS A 252 -4.31 3.62 -34.32
CA CYS A 252 -5.70 3.40 -33.94
C CYS A 252 -6.52 3.22 -35.20
N GLY A 253 -7.19 2.07 -35.33
CA GLY A 253 -8.21 1.82 -36.35
C GLY A 253 -9.61 2.16 -35.86
N ASP A 254 -10.63 1.69 -36.57
CA ASP A 254 -12.03 1.96 -36.22
C ASP A 254 -12.48 1.15 -34.98
N ASP A 255 -12.07 -0.11 -34.91
CA ASP A 255 -12.46 -1.10 -33.89
C ASP A 255 -11.25 -1.81 -33.25
N TYR A 256 -10.04 -1.30 -33.49
CA TYR A 256 -8.81 -1.86 -32.94
C TYR A 256 -7.76 -0.80 -32.60
N VAL A 257 -6.82 -1.17 -31.75
CA VAL A 257 -5.58 -0.42 -31.47
C VAL A 257 -4.39 -1.34 -31.72
N MET A 258 -3.51 -0.94 -32.64
CA MET A 258 -2.25 -1.65 -32.85
C MET A 258 -1.20 -1.12 -31.88
N CYS A 259 -0.50 -2.03 -31.21
CA CYS A 259 0.49 -1.70 -30.20
C CYS A 259 1.81 -2.43 -30.43
N LYS A 260 2.88 -1.86 -29.89
CA LYS A 260 4.17 -2.51 -29.69
C LYS A 260 4.28 -3.04 -28.26
N VAL A 261 4.64 -4.31 -28.10
CA VAL A 261 4.97 -4.86 -26.77
C VAL A 261 6.34 -4.36 -26.33
N VAL A 262 6.46 -3.80 -25.12
CA VAL A 262 7.72 -3.21 -24.64
C VAL A 262 8.63 -4.25 -23.99
N ASN A 263 8.06 -5.26 -23.33
CA ASN A 263 8.79 -6.21 -22.51
C ASN A 263 8.36 -7.66 -22.75
N ASN A 264 9.28 -8.61 -22.53
CA ASN A 264 8.93 -10.03 -22.54
C ASN A 264 8.04 -10.35 -21.34
N CYS A 265 6.87 -10.94 -21.58
CA CYS A 265 5.88 -11.18 -20.53
C CYS A 265 4.90 -12.29 -20.90
N LYS A 266 4.07 -12.70 -19.93
CA LYS A 266 2.95 -13.62 -20.13
C LYS A 266 1.63 -12.92 -19.86
N LEU A 267 0.74 -12.90 -20.83
CA LEU A 267 -0.62 -12.38 -20.70
C LEU A 267 -1.59 -13.51 -20.33
N GLY A 268 -2.40 -13.31 -19.28
CA GLY A 268 -3.54 -14.18 -18.96
C GLY A 268 -4.89 -13.63 -19.47
N GLU A 269 -5.96 -14.34 -19.12
CA GLU A 269 -7.33 -13.94 -19.46
C GLU A 269 -7.92 -12.95 -18.45
N LYS A 270 -8.87 -12.11 -18.89
CA LYS A 270 -9.68 -11.22 -18.03
C LYS A 270 -8.86 -10.31 -17.12
N LYS A 271 -7.68 -9.90 -17.60
CA LYS A 271 -6.73 -9.05 -16.87
C LYS A 271 -7.14 -7.60 -16.96
N ASN A 272 -6.89 -6.85 -15.90
CA ASN A 272 -7.13 -5.42 -15.86
C ASN A 272 -6.29 -4.70 -16.92
N VAL A 273 -6.84 -3.60 -17.43
CA VAL A 273 -6.21 -2.71 -18.40
C VAL A 273 -6.32 -1.29 -17.85
N ASN A 274 -5.20 -0.60 -17.73
CA ASN A 274 -5.12 0.80 -17.36
C ASN A 274 -4.67 1.61 -18.58
N VAL A 275 -5.24 2.80 -18.74
CA VAL A 275 -4.98 3.67 -19.89
C VAL A 275 -4.57 5.04 -19.37
N PRO A 276 -3.29 5.19 -18.94
CA PRO A 276 -2.81 6.38 -18.25
C PRO A 276 -3.16 7.69 -18.96
N GLY A 277 -3.83 8.58 -18.23
CA GLY A 277 -4.15 9.93 -18.70
C GLY A 277 -5.41 10.05 -19.57
N VAL A 278 -6.17 8.96 -19.72
CA VAL A 278 -7.47 8.95 -20.41
C VAL A 278 -8.60 9.06 -19.41
N LYS A 279 -9.59 9.91 -19.71
CA LYS A 279 -10.89 9.87 -19.05
C LYS A 279 -11.66 8.67 -19.59
N VAL A 280 -11.91 7.69 -18.74
CA VAL A 280 -12.63 6.47 -19.12
C VAL A 280 -14.12 6.78 -19.15
N GLU A 281 -14.75 6.60 -20.31
CA GLU A 281 -16.19 6.85 -20.53
C GLU A 281 -17.04 5.63 -20.15
N ILE A 282 -16.80 5.09 -18.96
CA ILE A 282 -17.62 4.06 -18.33
C ILE A 282 -18.20 4.70 -17.06
N PRO A 283 -19.52 4.61 -16.81
CA PRO A 283 -20.12 5.16 -15.60
C PRO A 283 -19.44 4.60 -14.34
N VAL A 284 -19.09 5.50 -13.41
CA VAL A 284 -18.54 5.11 -12.10
C VAL A 284 -19.58 4.35 -11.28
N VAL A 285 -20.84 4.76 -11.39
CA VAL A 285 -22.00 4.12 -10.75
C VAL A 285 -22.81 3.42 -11.84
N GLY A 286 -22.40 2.19 -12.18
CA GLY A 286 -23.11 1.34 -13.14
C GLY A 286 -24.24 0.52 -12.51
N GLU A 287 -24.92 -0.30 -13.32
CA GLU A 287 -26.01 -1.18 -12.84
C GLU A 287 -25.56 -2.10 -11.69
N ARG A 288 -24.32 -2.57 -11.74
CA ARG A 288 -23.72 -3.39 -10.67
C ARG A 288 -23.56 -2.58 -9.39
N GLU A 289 -22.92 -1.42 -9.44
CA GLU A 289 -22.73 -0.57 -8.26
C GLU A 289 -24.07 -0.17 -7.65
N ILE A 290 -25.07 0.17 -8.47
CA ILE A 290 -26.44 0.45 -8.01
C ILE A 290 -27.01 -0.75 -7.25
N LYS A 291 -26.85 -1.96 -7.80
CA LYS A 291 -27.29 -3.20 -7.17
C LYS A 291 -26.57 -3.45 -5.85
N ASP A 292 -25.24 -3.35 -5.83
CA ASP A 292 -24.42 -3.55 -4.63
C ASP A 292 -24.82 -2.55 -3.53
N ILE A 293 -25.06 -1.29 -3.87
CA ILE A 293 -25.50 -0.25 -2.92
C ILE A 293 -26.91 -0.57 -2.39
N ALA A 294 -27.88 -0.76 -3.28
CA ALA A 294 -29.29 -0.87 -2.92
C ALA A 294 -29.63 -2.21 -2.25
N GLU A 295 -29.03 -3.31 -2.71
CA GLU A 295 -29.34 -4.67 -2.24
C GLU A 295 -28.39 -5.15 -1.15
N TRP A 296 -27.20 -4.55 -0.98
CA TRP A 296 -26.25 -4.97 0.04
C TRP A 296 -25.86 -3.87 1.03
N ALA A 297 -25.39 -2.70 0.59
CA ALA A 297 -24.91 -1.67 1.53
C ALA A 297 -26.04 -1.11 2.40
N VAL A 298 -27.17 -0.75 1.79
CA VAL A 298 -28.33 -0.16 2.48
C VAL A 298 -28.98 -1.13 3.48
N PRO A 299 -29.25 -2.41 3.14
CA PRO A 299 -29.85 -3.35 4.07
C PRO A 299 -28.93 -3.76 5.23
N ASN A 300 -27.60 -3.71 5.03
CA ASN A 300 -26.61 -4.05 6.05
C ASN A 300 -26.11 -2.84 6.86
N ASP A 301 -26.77 -1.68 6.74
CA ASP A 301 -26.43 -0.46 7.48
C ASP A 301 -24.94 -0.09 7.36
N ALA A 302 -24.37 -0.17 6.16
CA ALA A 302 -22.97 0.18 5.93
C ALA A 302 -22.70 1.65 6.32
N ASP A 303 -21.64 1.90 7.09
CA ASP A 303 -21.22 3.24 7.49
C ASP A 303 -20.60 4.01 6.31
N TYR A 304 -19.84 3.31 5.48
CA TYR A 304 -19.10 3.89 4.37
C TYR A 304 -19.30 3.14 3.06
N ILE A 305 -19.30 3.90 1.97
CA ILE A 305 -19.07 3.39 0.62
C ILE A 305 -17.76 4.00 0.11
N ALA A 306 -16.76 3.15 -0.15
CA ALA A 306 -15.57 3.53 -0.88
C ALA A 306 -15.85 3.40 -2.38
N LEU A 307 -16.04 4.55 -3.04
CA LEU A 307 -16.43 4.63 -4.44
C LEU A 307 -15.17 4.64 -5.32
N SER A 308 -15.03 3.63 -6.18
CA SER A 308 -13.86 3.37 -7.02
C SER A 308 -13.86 4.24 -8.28
N PHE A 309 -12.67 4.65 -8.72
CA PHE A 309 -12.40 5.40 -9.94
C PHE A 309 -13.23 6.68 -10.09
N VAL A 310 -13.45 7.43 -9.01
CA VAL A 310 -14.20 8.69 -9.06
C VAL A 310 -13.45 9.70 -9.94
N GLN A 311 -14.15 10.26 -10.95
CA GLN A 311 -13.58 11.19 -11.92
C GLN A 311 -14.17 12.61 -11.80
N SER A 312 -15.31 12.77 -11.13
CA SER A 312 -16.03 14.04 -11.03
C SER A 312 -16.89 14.15 -9.76
N ALA A 313 -17.30 15.37 -9.44
CA ALA A 313 -18.30 15.64 -8.39
C ALA A 313 -19.64 14.93 -8.65
N ASP A 314 -20.03 14.77 -9.92
CA ASP A 314 -21.31 14.16 -10.29
C ASP A 314 -21.32 12.65 -10.00
N ASP A 315 -20.19 11.95 -10.13
CA ASP A 315 -20.08 10.54 -9.74
C ASP A 315 -20.46 10.32 -8.27
N VAL A 316 -20.05 11.25 -7.40
CA VAL A 316 -20.36 11.23 -5.96
C VAL A 316 -21.84 11.48 -5.72
N LYS A 317 -22.43 12.47 -6.43
CA LYS A 317 -23.86 12.77 -6.35
C LYS A 317 -24.71 11.61 -6.84
N ASP A 318 -24.30 10.97 -7.93
CA ASP A 318 -24.97 9.82 -8.51
C ASP A 318 -24.99 8.65 -7.54
N CYS A 319 -23.86 8.35 -6.89
CA CYS A 319 -23.78 7.31 -5.86
C CYS A 319 -24.80 7.55 -4.72
N ARG A 320 -24.90 8.78 -4.21
CA ARG A 320 -25.83 9.14 -3.12
C ARG A 320 -27.30 8.95 -3.46
N LYS A 321 -27.70 8.99 -4.73
CA LYS A 321 -29.10 8.78 -5.15
C LYS A 321 -29.63 7.39 -4.76
N HIS A 322 -28.74 6.43 -4.54
CA HIS A 322 -29.10 5.03 -4.32
C HIS A 322 -29.16 4.63 -2.84
N PHE A 323 -29.01 5.56 -1.89
CA PHE A 323 -28.93 5.23 -0.45
C PHE A 323 -30.27 4.99 0.22
N GLY A 324 -31.38 5.21 -0.48
CA GLY A 324 -32.72 5.01 0.10
C GLY A 324 -32.98 5.85 1.36
N GLY A 325 -32.33 7.01 1.48
CA GLY A 325 -32.44 7.90 2.65
C GLY A 325 -31.57 7.54 3.86
N LYS A 326 -30.72 6.51 3.77
CA LYS A 326 -29.73 6.18 4.81
C LYS A 326 -28.58 7.20 4.82
N ASP A 327 -28.04 7.46 6.01
CA ASP A 327 -26.89 8.37 6.21
C ASP A 327 -25.54 7.65 6.00
N ILE A 328 -25.35 7.07 4.82
CA ILE A 328 -24.10 6.40 4.43
C ILE A 328 -23.10 7.43 3.94
N LYS A 329 -21.84 7.35 4.39
CA LYS A 329 -20.79 8.29 4.00
C LYS A 329 -20.05 7.82 2.75
N VAL A 330 -19.78 8.73 1.81
CA VAL A 330 -19.03 8.42 0.58
C VAL A 330 -17.56 8.79 0.75
N ILE A 331 -16.69 7.78 0.64
CA ILE A 331 -15.24 7.94 0.55
C ILE A 331 -14.84 7.78 -0.91
N SER A 332 -14.48 8.87 -1.59
CA SER A 332 -14.09 8.80 -3.00
C SER A 332 -12.65 8.31 -3.13
N LYS A 333 -12.45 7.23 -3.89
CA LYS A 333 -11.13 6.68 -4.19
C LYS A 333 -10.55 7.40 -5.40
N ILE A 334 -9.40 8.06 -5.20
CA ILE A 334 -8.69 8.77 -6.27
C ILE A 334 -7.64 7.83 -6.85
N GLU A 335 -7.97 7.27 -8.01
CA GLU A 335 -7.26 6.14 -8.64
C GLU A 335 -6.72 6.49 -10.03
N ASN A 336 -7.09 7.64 -10.60
CA ASN A 336 -6.68 8.03 -11.94
C ASN A 336 -6.37 9.52 -12.07
N VAL A 337 -5.83 9.89 -13.24
CA VAL A 337 -5.44 11.26 -13.57
C VAL A 337 -6.64 12.22 -13.55
N GLU A 338 -7.82 11.77 -13.97
CA GLU A 338 -9.01 12.63 -14.04
C GLU A 338 -9.51 13.00 -12.64
N GLY A 339 -9.56 12.04 -11.72
CA GLY A 339 -9.86 12.29 -10.31
C GLY A 339 -8.84 13.22 -9.64
N LEU A 340 -7.56 13.17 -10.04
CA LEU A 340 -6.56 14.13 -9.57
C LEU A 340 -6.78 15.55 -10.09
N LYS A 341 -7.17 15.71 -11.36
CA LYS A 341 -7.47 17.04 -11.94
C LYS A 341 -8.68 17.67 -11.27
N ASN A 342 -9.72 16.87 -11.05
CA ASN A 342 -11.01 17.29 -10.51
C ASN A 342 -11.08 17.12 -8.98
N PHE A 343 -9.92 17.00 -8.32
CA PHE A 343 -9.85 16.63 -6.91
C PHE A 343 -10.64 17.57 -6.00
N GLU A 344 -10.61 18.89 -6.26
CA GLU A 344 -11.26 19.86 -5.38
C GLU A 344 -12.79 19.79 -5.42
N GLU A 345 -13.37 19.59 -6.60
CA GLU A 345 -14.82 19.43 -6.75
C GLU A 345 -15.30 18.08 -6.21
N ILE A 346 -14.52 17.01 -6.41
CA ILE A 346 -14.79 15.69 -5.80
C ILE A 346 -14.76 15.84 -4.29
N LEU A 347 -13.66 16.39 -3.74
CA LEU A 347 -13.51 16.61 -2.31
C LEU A 347 -14.66 17.43 -1.74
N ALA A 348 -15.21 18.41 -2.45
CA ALA A 348 -16.34 19.21 -1.99
C ALA A 348 -17.61 18.38 -1.75
N GLU A 349 -17.87 17.36 -2.58
CA GLU A 349 -19.08 16.52 -2.52
C GLU A 349 -18.91 15.23 -1.69
N SER A 350 -17.67 14.74 -1.53
CA SER A 350 -17.37 13.53 -0.76
C SER A 350 -17.45 13.76 0.75
N ASP A 351 -17.64 12.70 1.55
CA ASP A 351 -17.48 12.75 3.01
C ASP A 351 -16.03 12.45 3.43
N GLY A 352 -15.28 11.79 2.55
CA GLY A 352 -13.86 11.52 2.71
C GLY A 352 -13.18 11.18 1.39
N ILE A 353 -11.87 11.09 1.43
CA ILE A 353 -11.02 10.70 0.30
C ILE A 353 -10.19 9.48 0.70
N MET A 354 -10.09 8.52 -0.20
CA MET A 354 -9.11 7.44 -0.11
C MET A 354 -8.05 7.61 -1.20
N VAL A 355 -6.80 7.72 -0.76
CA VAL A 355 -5.63 7.68 -1.62
C VAL A 355 -5.34 6.22 -1.98
N ALA A 356 -5.90 5.75 -3.09
CA ALA A 356 -5.78 4.37 -3.54
C ALA A 356 -4.54 4.21 -4.43
N ARG A 357 -3.40 3.95 -3.79
CA ARG A 357 -2.06 4.06 -4.40
C ARG A 357 -1.75 3.01 -5.46
N GLY A 358 -2.39 1.85 -5.38
CA GLY A 358 -2.20 0.75 -6.35
C GLY A 358 -2.58 1.20 -7.77
N ASP A 359 -3.87 1.47 -7.99
CA ASP A 359 -4.35 1.96 -9.28
C ASP A 359 -3.78 3.33 -9.64
N LEU A 360 -3.61 4.23 -8.67
CA LEU A 360 -3.01 5.53 -8.95
C LEU A 360 -1.56 5.40 -9.46
N GLY A 361 -0.78 4.47 -8.92
CA GLY A 361 0.59 4.18 -9.36
C GLY A 361 0.69 3.57 -10.76
N MET A 362 -0.44 3.09 -11.29
CA MET A 362 -0.58 2.67 -12.69
C MET A 362 -0.88 3.85 -13.61
N GLU A 363 -1.62 4.84 -13.11
CA GLU A 363 -2.12 5.99 -13.88
C GLU A 363 -1.13 7.16 -13.94
N ILE A 364 -0.29 7.34 -12.92
CA ILE A 364 0.78 8.34 -12.90
C ILE A 364 2.15 7.70 -12.69
N PRO A 365 3.25 8.34 -13.12
CA PRO A 365 4.59 7.86 -12.80
C PRO A 365 4.77 7.61 -11.30
N MET A 366 5.31 6.44 -10.95
CA MET A 366 5.42 5.95 -9.57
C MET A 366 6.10 6.97 -8.64
N GLU A 367 7.14 7.64 -9.12
CA GLU A 367 7.87 8.68 -8.38
C GLU A 367 7.05 9.95 -8.10
N LYS A 368 5.84 10.08 -8.64
CA LYS A 368 4.90 11.18 -8.39
C LYS A 368 3.78 10.82 -7.41
N VAL A 369 3.57 9.54 -7.10
CA VAL A 369 2.47 9.07 -6.23
C VAL A 369 2.55 9.71 -4.84
N TRP A 370 3.75 9.80 -4.27
CA TRP A 370 3.93 10.41 -2.94
C TRP A 370 3.54 11.91 -2.92
N MET A 371 3.72 12.64 -4.02
CA MET A 371 3.29 14.05 -4.11
C MET A 371 1.76 14.15 -4.14
N ALA A 372 1.11 13.26 -4.91
CA ALA A 372 -0.34 13.19 -4.97
C ALA A 372 -0.94 12.82 -3.60
N GLN A 373 -0.37 11.82 -2.91
CA GLN A 373 -0.75 11.44 -1.55
C GLN A 373 -0.69 12.63 -0.59
N LYS A 374 0.46 13.31 -0.49
CA LYS A 374 0.62 14.45 0.42
C LYS A 374 -0.35 15.58 0.11
N MET A 375 -0.59 15.85 -1.18
CA MET A 375 -1.55 16.87 -1.61
C MET A 375 -2.98 16.51 -1.16
N MET A 376 -3.41 15.28 -1.45
CA MET A 376 -4.76 14.81 -1.13
C MET A 376 -5.01 14.75 0.38
N LEU A 377 -4.08 14.19 1.17
CA LEU A 377 -4.23 14.10 2.62
C LEU A 377 -4.34 15.50 3.25
N LYS A 378 -3.45 16.43 2.86
CA LYS A 378 -3.46 17.81 3.40
C LYS A 378 -4.74 18.56 3.06
N LYS A 379 -5.20 18.50 1.80
CA LYS A 379 -6.44 19.17 1.38
C LYS A 379 -7.67 18.56 2.05
N THR A 380 -7.74 17.23 2.13
CA THR A 380 -8.85 16.51 2.76
C THR A 380 -8.96 16.86 4.24
N LYS A 381 -7.83 16.85 4.95
CA LYS A 381 -7.75 17.26 6.36
C LYS A 381 -8.11 18.73 6.56
N ALA A 382 -7.64 19.63 5.69
CA ALA A 382 -7.99 21.05 5.74
C ALA A 382 -9.49 21.30 5.51
N ALA A 383 -10.15 20.45 4.73
CA ALA A 383 -11.60 20.47 4.54
C ALA A 383 -12.38 19.83 5.71
N GLY A 384 -11.71 19.30 6.73
CA GLY A 384 -12.34 18.60 7.85
C GLY A 384 -13.00 17.28 7.46
N LYS A 385 -12.55 16.66 6.37
CA LYS A 385 -13.10 15.42 5.81
C LYS A 385 -12.18 14.24 6.12
N TYR A 386 -12.75 13.03 6.08
CA TYR A 386 -12.04 11.81 6.45
C TYR A 386 -10.99 11.42 5.40
N ALA A 387 -9.73 11.30 5.79
CA ALA A 387 -8.61 11.02 4.88
C ALA A 387 -8.04 9.61 5.09
N VAL A 388 -8.09 8.76 4.07
CA VAL A 388 -7.58 7.38 4.12
C VAL A 388 -6.36 7.23 3.23
N CYS A 389 -5.28 6.65 3.76
CA CYS A 389 -4.15 6.18 2.96
C CYS A 389 -4.23 4.66 2.77
N ALA A 390 -4.17 4.18 1.53
CA ALA A 390 -4.50 2.81 1.18
C ALA A 390 -3.49 2.14 0.24
N THR A 391 -3.51 0.81 0.28
CA THR A 391 -2.77 -0.14 -0.59
C THR A 391 -1.27 -0.22 -0.33
N GLU A 392 -0.75 -1.45 -0.21
CA GLU A 392 0.67 -1.77 -0.02
C GLU A 392 1.34 -1.07 1.17
N MET A 393 0.58 -0.84 2.25
CA MET A 393 1.13 -0.21 3.47
C MET A 393 2.07 -1.17 4.22
N LEU A 394 1.75 -2.47 4.24
CA LEU A 394 2.56 -3.53 4.88
C LEU A 394 2.65 -4.79 4.00
N ALA A 395 2.68 -4.63 2.67
CA ALA A 395 2.54 -5.71 1.68
C ALA A 395 3.38 -6.97 1.95
N SER A 396 4.64 -6.79 2.38
CA SER A 396 5.54 -7.91 2.66
C SER A 396 5.07 -8.82 3.80
N MET A 397 4.16 -8.33 4.65
CA MET A 397 3.58 -9.09 5.76
C MET A 397 2.52 -10.12 5.33
N GLU A 398 2.12 -10.13 4.06
CA GLU A 398 1.36 -11.26 3.51
C GLU A 398 2.08 -12.58 3.70
N ASP A 399 3.40 -12.58 3.54
CA ASP A 399 4.23 -13.77 3.57
C ASP A 399 5.25 -13.79 4.71
N LYS A 400 5.47 -12.65 5.39
CA LYS A 400 6.49 -12.49 6.42
C LYS A 400 5.88 -12.00 7.74
N PRO A 401 6.43 -12.41 8.89
CA PRO A 401 5.91 -11.97 10.19
C PRO A 401 6.33 -10.54 10.56
N PHE A 402 7.18 -9.88 9.76
CA PHE A 402 7.67 -8.52 10.01
C PHE A 402 7.71 -7.71 8.72
N PRO A 403 7.42 -6.39 8.78
CA PRO A 403 7.50 -5.53 7.62
C PRO A 403 8.94 -5.15 7.31
N THR A 404 9.13 -4.59 6.13
CA THR A 404 10.34 -3.88 5.78
C THR A 404 10.41 -2.52 6.49
N ARG A 405 11.61 -1.94 6.56
CA ARG A 405 11.80 -0.58 7.09
C ARG A 405 11.08 0.47 6.26
N ALA A 406 10.99 0.24 4.94
CA ALA A 406 10.30 1.14 4.02
C ALA A 406 8.81 1.20 4.32
N GLU A 407 8.17 0.03 4.50
CA GLU A 407 6.74 -0.08 4.86
C GLU A 407 6.44 0.54 6.22
N ALA A 408 7.29 0.31 7.24
CA ALA A 408 7.12 0.95 8.54
C ALA A 408 7.20 2.48 8.45
N CYS A 409 8.17 3.00 7.70
CA CYS A 409 8.27 4.44 7.43
C CYS A 409 7.08 4.97 6.62
N ASP A 410 6.55 4.20 5.67
CA ASP A 410 5.41 4.59 4.85
C ASP A 410 4.15 4.79 5.70
N VAL A 411 3.81 3.83 6.57
CA VAL A 411 2.72 3.95 7.53
C VAL A 411 2.89 5.17 8.43
N ALA A 412 4.08 5.32 9.05
CA ALA A 412 4.34 6.44 9.94
C ALA A 412 4.17 7.79 9.21
N ASN A 413 4.71 7.93 8.01
CA ASN A 413 4.61 9.16 7.23
C ASN A 413 3.17 9.45 6.79
N ALA A 414 2.36 8.45 6.47
CA ALA A 414 0.95 8.66 6.15
C ALA A 414 0.18 9.30 7.34
N ILE A 415 0.45 8.83 8.57
CA ILE A 415 -0.11 9.42 9.79
C ILE A 415 0.41 10.84 10.03
N LEU A 416 1.73 11.05 9.88
CA LEU A 416 2.34 12.37 10.02
C LEU A 416 1.83 13.38 8.97
N ASP A 417 1.50 12.91 7.76
CA ASP A 417 0.88 13.70 6.71
C ASP A 417 -0.60 14.02 6.98
N GLY A 418 -1.19 13.35 7.98
CA GLY A 418 -2.51 13.63 8.49
C GLY A 418 -3.61 12.68 8.02
N ALA A 419 -3.28 11.45 7.62
CA ALA A 419 -4.30 10.42 7.40
C ALA A 419 -5.08 10.16 8.71
N ASP A 420 -6.42 10.13 8.60
CA ASP A 420 -7.32 9.72 9.68
C ASP A 420 -7.43 8.20 9.76
N ALA A 421 -7.09 7.51 8.66
CA ALA A 421 -7.03 6.06 8.63
C ALA A 421 -5.98 5.50 7.67
N VAL A 422 -5.52 4.30 8.01
CA VAL A 422 -4.64 3.47 7.19
C VAL A 422 -5.31 2.14 6.90
N MET A 423 -5.10 1.61 5.69
CA MET A 423 -5.81 0.43 5.21
C MET A 423 -4.90 -0.74 4.89
N LEU A 424 -5.31 -1.93 5.36
CA LEU A 424 -4.77 -3.24 4.97
C LEU A 424 -5.68 -3.89 3.93
N SER A 425 -5.08 -4.35 2.84
CA SER A 425 -5.71 -4.99 1.70
C SER A 425 -5.56 -6.51 1.80
N SER A 426 -4.74 -7.12 0.95
CA SER A 426 -4.45 -8.56 0.95
C SER A 426 -3.78 -9.02 2.23
N GLU A 427 -3.03 -8.15 2.91
CA GLU A 427 -2.32 -8.46 4.16
C GLU A 427 -3.27 -8.99 5.25
N SER A 428 -4.45 -8.38 5.40
CA SER A 428 -5.47 -8.83 6.35
C SER A 428 -6.47 -9.81 5.75
N ALA A 429 -6.70 -9.79 4.43
CA ALA A 429 -7.70 -10.64 3.79
C ALA A 429 -7.22 -12.08 3.56
N MET A 430 -5.97 -12.24 3.10
CA MET A 430 -5.43 -13.51 2.62
C MET A 430 -3.98 -13.78 3.03
N GLY A 431 -3.32 -12.82 3.69
CA GLY A 431 -1.99 -12.97 4.25
C GLY A 431 -1.91 -14.06 5.33
N LYS A 432 -0.69 -14.57 5.55
CA LYS A 432 -0.40 -15.61 6.56
C LYS A 432 -0.43 -15.08 7.99
N PHE A 433 -0.26 -13.76 8.17
CA PHE A 433 -0.10 -13.11 9.47
C PHE A 433 -1.07 -11.92 9.66
N PRO A 434 -2.39 -12.12 9.50
CA PRO A 434 -3.34 -11.00 9.49
C PRO A 434 -3.41 -10.28 10.84
N VAL A 435 -3.34 -11.00 11.96
CA VAL A 435 -3.42 -10.41 13.30
C VAL A 435 -2.14 -9.65 13.64
N GLU A 436 -0.98 -10.23 13.32
CA GLU A 436 0.33 -9.60 13.52
C GLU A 436 0.48 -8.35 12.66
N THR A 437 -0.08 -8.35 11.44
CA THR A 437 -0.09 -7.19 10.56
C THR A 437 -0.91 -6.05 11.16
N VAL A 438 -2.11 -6.32 11.68
CA VAL A 438 -2.93 -5.29 12.37
C VAL A 438 -2.21 -4.76 13.61
N ASN A 439 -1.62 -5.64 14.42
CA ASN A 439 -0.87 -5.23 15.61
C ASN A 439 0.35 -4.36 15.26
N THR A 440 1.06 -4.72 14.19
CA THR A 440 2.21 -3.93 13.69
C THR A 440 1.76 -2.57 13.17
N MET A 441 0.67 -2.51 12.39
CA MET A 441 0.07 -1.26 11.93
C MET A 441 -0.30 -0.37 13.12
N ARG A 442 -0.99 -0.92 14.12
CA ARG A 442 -1.34 -0.19 15.36
C ARG A 442 -0.11 0.42 16.02
N ARG A 443 0.93 -0.38 16.29
CA ARG A 443 2.15 0.13 16.96
C ARG A 443 2.81 1.27 16.18
N ILE A 444 2.92 1.15 14.85
CA ILE A 444 3.50 2.23 14.04
C ILE A 444 2.64 3.50 14.07
N VAL A 445 1.31 3.35 14.04
CA VAL A 445 0.37 4.48 14.15
C VAL A 445 0.53 5.17 15.51
N GLU A 446 0.56 4.42 16.61
CA GLU A 446 0.72 4.95 17.97
C GLU A 446 2.03 5.74 18.11
N GLU A 447 3.13 5.19 17.61
CA GLU A 447 4.44 5.85 17.57
C GLU A 447 4.42 7.16 16.76
N ALA A 448 3.83 7.12 15.56
CA ALA A 448 3.74 8.29 14.70
C ALA A 448 2.86 9.38 15.34
N GLU A 449 1.74 9.01 15.93
CA GLU A 449 0.88 9.94 16.65
C GLU A 449 1.56 10.49 17.91
N HIS A 450 2.35 9.68 18.61
CA HIS A 450 3.10 10.11 19.78
C HIS A 450 4.06 11.26 19.43
N ALA A 451 4.72 11.17 18.27
CA ALA A 451 5.62 12.22 17.76
C ALA A 451 4.92 13.54 17.38
N LEU A 452 3.60 13.53 17.13
CA LEU A 452 2.80 14.72 16.79
C LEU A 452 2.36 15.54 18.00
N VAL A 453 2.55 15.06 19.23
CA VAL A 453 2.14 15.79 20.44
C VAL A 453 3.10 16.94 20.68
N SER A 454 2.72 18.15 20.24
CA SER A 454 3.15 19.38 20.91
C SER A 454 2.44 19.43 22.26
N GLU A 455 3.19 19.59 23.35
CA GLU A 455 2.61 19.97 24.62
C GLU A 455 1.71 21.19 24.41
N LYS A 456 0.51 21.13 24.99
CA LYS A 456 -0.43 22.25 25.08
C LYS A 456 0.33 23.56 25.29
N VAL A 457 0.16 24.52 24.39
CA VAL A 457 0.48 25.92 24.69
C VAL A 457 -0.29 26.26 25.98
N PRO A 458 0.36 26.58 27.10
CA PRO A 458 -0.34 27.02 28.30
C PRO A 458 -1.13 28.28 27.96
N ALA A 459 -2.36 28.34 28.47
CA ALA A 459 -3.32 29.43 28.25
C ALA A 459 -2.78 30.82 28.60
#